data_AF-A0A2W4N6D0-F1
#
_entry.id   AF-A0A2W4N6D0-F1
#
_cell.length_a   1.000
_cell.length_b   1.000
_cell.length_c   1.000
_cell.angle_alpha   90.00
_cell.angle_beta   90.00
_cell.angle_gamma   90.00
#
_symmetry.space_group_name_H-M   'P 1'
#
loop_
_entity.id
_entity.type
_entity.pdbx_description
1 polymer ?
#
loop_
_entity_poly.entity_id
_entity_poly.type
_entity_poly.pdbx_seq_one_letter_code
_entity_poly.pdbx_strand_id
1 'polypeptide(L)'
;MRFTSPSASSPNTPSLSTTSLPRISDRAWRIGAARAHVLGWASYVDPTYRRPRHVKLLAEYLMRVERGEIKRLIVMMPPRHSKSETTTVKFPAWYLGRNPDKRVIIASHTAALALRFSMRARNDLAQFGPEVFSVGVDPNSSAMYRWDVLDREAPPGRPPGGMIAAGIGGPITGMGAHLAIIDDPVKGPEDANSQVQRDNVWDWYRFVLRTRLQPGAAVILVLTRWHEDDLAGRLLRAAEQDPTADQWTVLRLPAMAEENDPLGRAPGEALWPEQYDEAALAQIRASVGSYVWAALYQQRPLPAGGGVFKREWFRIVEPDRVPGDLFWVRFWDLATSTKTKADYTRGAKVALDADGNLWIGGIVGGRWEWPDARRVIVQTALLDGPGVPVGIEKVGFQGAAVQELLREPQLVAHTIVPVQVDRDKVQRAMPWAARAEAGKVFLVSGEWVGPFLDEVTAFPLGEHDDQVDAVSGAVQMLAELTAMGEPWDQYEPDPTWRG
;
A
#
# COMPACT_ATOMS: atom_id res chain seq x y z
N MET A 1 76.76 47.50 -50.32
CA MET A 1 75.41 47.06 -50.78
C MET A 1 74.74 46.34 -49.62
N ARG A 2 73.61 46.86 -49.13
CA ARG A 2 72.83 46.32 -48.01
C ARG A 2 71.73 45.41 -48.56
N PHE A 3 71.57 44.22 -47.97
CA PHE A 3 70.51 43.28 -48.28
C PHE A 3 69.23 43.60 -47.48
N THR A 4 68.10 43.62 -48.17
CA THR A 4 66.75 43.82 -47.63
C THR A 4 65.98 42.49 -47.64
N SER A 5 65.34 42.15 -46.51
CA SER A 5 64.45 41.00 -46.35
C SER A 5 63.07 41.23 -47.02
N PRO A 6 62.41 40.22 -47.61
CA PRO A 6 61.07 40.36 -48.16
C PRO A 6 59.97 40.06 -47.13
N SER A 7 58.87 40.81 -47.21
CA SER A 7 57.63 40.70 -46.44
C SER A 7 56.77 39.50 -46.89
N ALA A 8 56.29 38.70 -45.94
CA ALA A 8 55.34 37.61 -46.19
C ALA A 8 53.88 38.12 -46.13
N SER A 9 53.11 37.83 -47.18
CA SER A 9 51.67 38.05 -47.30
C SER A 9 50.88 36.88 -46.69
N SER A 10 49.94 37.17 -45.80
CA SER A 10 49.01 36.19 -45.19
C SER A 10 47.98 35.67 -46.21
N PRO A 11 47.60 34.37 -46.16
CA PRO A 11 46.55 33.83 -47.03
C PRO A 11 45.13 34.16 -46.53
N ASN A 12 44.25 34.48 -47.47
CA ASN A 12 42.82 34.73 -47.29
C ASN A 12 42.08 33.54 -46.68
N THR A 13 41.50 33.72 -45.49
CA THR A 13 40.51 32.81 -44.89
C THR A 13 39.11 33.19 -45.39
N PRO A 14 38.31 32.28 -45.97
CA PRO A 14 36.95 32.61 -46.38
C PRO A 14 36.06 32.85 -45.15
N SER A 15 35.38 34.00 -45.11
CA SER A 15 34.42 34.34 -44.06
C SER A 15 33.21 33.42 -44.14
N LEU A 16 33.01 32.55 -43.15
CA LEU A 16 31.77 31.82 -42.95
C LEU A 16 30.65 32.83 -42.68
N SER A 17 29.71 32.97 -43.61
CA SER A 17 28.50 33.74 -43.36
C SER A 17 27.70 33.03 -42.27
N THR A 18 27.54 33.69 -41.12
CA THR A 18 26.60 33.29 -40.07
C THR A 18 25.17 33.43 -40.60
N THR A 19 24.70 32.43 -41.33
CA THR A 19 23.28 32.25 -41.63
C THR A 19 22.58 32.05 -40.29
N SER A 20 21.83 33.05 -39.84
CA SER A 20 21.06 32.98 -38.60
C SER A 20 20.12 31.78 -38.65
N LEU A 21 20.29 30.82 -37.74
CA LEU A 21 19.37 29.69 -37.59
C LEU A 21 17.93 30.23 -37.40
N PRO A 22 16.92 29.64 -38.08
CA PRO A 22 15.55 30.10 -37.95
C PRO A 22 15.08 29.98 -36.48
N ARG A 23 14.44 31.03 -35.96
CA ARG A 23 13.86 31.00 -34.61
C ARG A 23 12.71 29.99 -34.60
N ILE A 24 12.86 28.92 -33.81
CA ILE A 24 11.80 27.95 -33.56
C ILE A 24 10.68 28.65 -32.77
N SER A 25 9.42 28.50 -33.18
CA SER A 25 8.29 29.05 -32.41
C SER A 25 8.08 28.27 -31.11
N ASP A 26 7.58 28.93 -30.06
CA ASP A 26 7.28 28.29 -28.76
C ASP A 26 6.41 27.02 -28.92
N ARG A 27 5.47 27.04 -29.86
CA ARG A 27 4.63 25.87 -30.17
C ARG A 27 5.44 24.72 -30.77
N ALA A 28 6.27 25.00 -31.77
CA ALA A 28 7.12 23.99 -32.41
C ALA A 28 8.12 23.39 -31.41
N TRP A 29 8.68 24.20 -30.53
CA TRP A 29 9.54 23.74 -29.43
C TRP A 29 8.80 22.81 -28.47
N ARG A 30 7.59 23.19 -28.02
CA ARG A 30 6.77 22.38 -27.11
C ARG A 30 6.38 21.04 -27.72
N ILE A 31 6.02 21.01 -29.00
CA ILE A 31 5.74 19.76 -29.74
C ILE A 31 7.00 18.90 -29.82
N GLY A 32 8.14 19.48 -30.17
CA GLY A 32 9.42 18.77 -30.24
C GLY A 32 9.81 18.15 -28.89
N ALA A 33 9.68 18.92 -27.80
CA ALA A 33 9.92 18.45 -26.44
C ALA A 33 8.96 17.32 -26.04
N ALA A 34 7.67 17.43 -26.39
CA ALA A 34 6.68 16.41 -26.15
C ALA A 34 6.98 15.10 -26.89
N ARG A 35 7.44 15.20 -28.14
CA ARG A 35 7.84 14.05 -28.95
C ARG A 35 9.11 13.39 -28.43
N ALA A 36 10.05 14.17 -27.90
CA ALA A 36 11.37 13.69 -27.49
C ALA A 36 11.39 13.01 -26.12
N HIS A 37 10.51 13.39 -25.19
CA HIS A 37 10.61 12.94 -23.80
C HIS A 37 9.26 12.87 -23.08
N VAL A 38 9.06 11.85 -22.24
CA VAL A 38 7.80 11.64 -21.49
C VAL A 38 7.41 12.85 -20.62
N LEU A 39 8.37 13.52 -19.98
CA LEU A 39 8.09 14.74 -19.21
C LEU A 39 7.68 15.93 -20.09
N GLY A 40 8.22 16.03 -21.30
CA GLY A 40 7.80 17.03 -22.27
C GLY A 40 6.34 16.78 -22.65
N TRP A 41 5.98 15.52 -22.87
CA TRP A 41 4.61 15.10 -23.16
C TRP A 41 3.67 15.37 -21.99
N ALA A 42 4.07 14.97 -20.78
CA ALA A 42 3.27 15.19 -19.58
C ALA A 42 2.94 16.67 -19.37
N SER A 43 3.92 17.57 -19.54
CA SER A 43 3.69 19.02 -19.47
C SER A 43 2.95 19.60 -20.69
N TYR A 44 2.96 18.90 -21.82
CA TYR A 44 2.21 19.32 -23.01
C TYR A 44 0.71 19.06 -22.83
N VAL A 45 0.36 17.86 -22.39
CA VAL A 45 -1.04 17.44 -22.22
C VAL A 45 -1.65 17.98 -20.92
N ASP A 46 -0.83 18.23 -19.91
CA ASP A 46 -1.24 18.80 -18.63
C ASP A 46 -0.26 19.91 -18.21
N PRO A 47 -0.60 21.18 -18.46
CA PRO A 47 0.23 22.32 -18.06
C PRO A 47 0.47 22.42 -16.55
N THR A 48 -0.35 21.77 -15.72
CA THR A 48 -0.24 21.77 -14.25
C THR A 48 0.66 20.64 -13.73
N TYR A 49 1.13 19.76 -14.61
CA TYR A 49 1.96 18.61 -14.24
C TYR A 49 3.30 19.06 -13.63
N ARG A 50 3.50 18.70 -12.35
CA ARG A 50 4.70 19.02 -11.59
C ARG A 50 5.83 18.02 -11.88
N ARG A 51 7.05 18.53 -11.95
CA ARG A 51 8.28 17.78 -12.29
C ARG A 51 9.31 17.86 -11.16
N PRO A 52 9.00 17.37 -9.95
CA PRO A 52 9.97 17.31 -8.86
C PRO A 52 11.15 16.39 -9.21
N ARG A 53 12.24 16.48 -8.44
CA ARG A 53 13.51 15.78 -8.72
C ARG A 53 13.32 14.26 -8.91
N HIS A 54 12.51 13.63 -8.06
CA HIS A 54 12.25 12.19 -8.11
C HIS A 54 11.46 11.76 -9.35
N VAL A 55 10.54 12.60 -9.84
CA VAL A 55 9.80 12.34 -11.09
C VAL A 55 10.74 12.48 -12.31
N LYS A 56 11.72 13.38 -12.26
CA LYS A 56 12.75 13.48 -13.30
C LYS A 56 13.59 12.21 -13.38
N LEU A 57 14.07 11.73 -12.23
CA LEU A 57 14.81 10.46 -12.15
C LEU A 57 13.95 9.27 -12.61
N LEU A 58 12.69 9.17 -12.16
CA LEU A 58 11.76 8.15 -12.65
C LEU A 58 11.65 8.19 -14.18
N ALA A 59 11.48 9.38 -14.76
CA ALA A 59 11.39 9.52 -16.21
C ALA A 59 12.66 9.07 -16.93
N GLU A 60 13.86 9.29 -16.38
CA GLU A 60 15.10 8.77 -16.97
C GLU A 60 15.07 7.24 -17.10
N TYR A 61 14.61 6.53 -16.06
CA TYR A 61 14.44 5.07 -16.11
C TYR A 61 13.37 4.65 -17.13
N LEU A 62 12.24 5.35 -17.19
CA LEU A 62 11.19 5.08 -18.19
C LEU A 62 11.69 5.29 -19.63
N MET A 63 12.51 6.31 -19.86
CA MET A 63 13.13 6.54 -21.17
C MET A 63 14.14 5.44 -21.53
N ARG A 64 14.89 4.90 -20.55
CA ARG A 64 15.75 3.72 -20.76
C ARG A 64 14.95 2.46 -21.09
N VAL A 65 13.74 2.33 -20.55
CA VAL A 65 12.81 1.25 -20.93
C VAL A 65 12.36 1.41 -22.38
N GLU A 66 11.97 2.60 -22.82
CA GLU A 66 11.56 2.82 -24.22
C GLU A 66 12.68 2.54 -25.23
N ARG A 67 13.92 2.90 -24.88
CA ARG A 67 15.10 2.58 -25.71
C ARG A 67 15.51 1.11 -25.69
N GLY A 68 14.86 0.27 -24.86
CA GLY A 68 15.16 -1.15 -24.72
C GLY A 68 16.40 -1.47 -23.89
N GLU A 69 16.99 -0.48 -23.21
CA GLU A 69 18.14 -0.63 -22.32
C GLU A 69 17.74 -1.31 -21.00
N ILE A 70 16.51 -1.08 -20.54
CA ILE A 70 15.93 -1.75 -19.37
C ILE A 70 14.68 -2.52 -19.81
N LYS A 71 14.69 -3.85 -19.63
CA LYS A 71 13.52 -4.70 -19.93
C LYS A 71 12.72 -5.08 -18.69
N ARG A 72 13.26 -4.88 -17.50
CA ARG A 72 12.66 -5.29 -16.23
C ARG A 72 12.96 -4.21 -15.21
N LEU A 73 11.95 -3.42 -14.89
CA LEU A 73 12.06 -2.28 -13.99
C LEU A 73 11.11 -2.47 -12.80
N ILE A 74 11.62 -2.37 -11.58
CA ILE A 74 10.81 -2.20 -10.38
C ILE A 74 10.98 -0.77 -9.87
N VAL A 75 9.88 -0.06 -9.70
CA VAL A 75 9.82 1.29 -9.11
C VAL A 75 9.09 1.20 -7.78
N MET A 76 9.82 1.37 -6.68
CA MET A 76 9.26 1.40 -5.33
C MET A 76 9.24 2.85 -4.84
N MET A 77 8.06 3.40 -4.60
CA MET A 77 7.91 4.80 -4.20
C MET A 77 6.68 5.02 -3.31
N PRO A 78 6.73 5.92 -2.30
CA PRO A 78 5.60 6.20 -1.41
C PRO A 78 4.28 6.57 -2.12
N PRO A 79 3.14 6.41 -1.43
CA PRO A 79 1.85 6.84 -1.96
C PRO A 79 1.86 8.35 -2.23
N ARG A 80 1.06 8.81 -3.20
CA ARG A 80 0.91 10.24 -3.57
C ARG A 80 2.19 10.96 -4.04
N HIS A 81 3.21 10.21 -4.50
CA HIS A 81 4.44 10.78 -5.06
C HIS A 81 4.49 10.78 -6.61
N SER A 82 3.32 10.79 -7.27
CA SER A 82 3.19 10.87 -8.75
C SER A 82 3.70 9.65 -9.54
N LYS A 83 3.91 8.49 -8.88
CA LYS A 83 4.34 7.25 -9.56
C LYS A 83 3.38 6.82 -10.68
N SER A 84 2.10 6.62 -10.35
CA SER A 84 1.09 6.10 -11.28
C SER A 84 0.74 7.11 -12.37
N GLU A 85 0.70 8.40 -12.04
CA GLU A 85 0.47 9.45 -13.04
C GLU A 85 1.55 9.40 -14.14
N THR A 86 2.81 9.35 -13.73
CA THR A 86 3.96 9.36 -14.64
C THR A 86 4.07 8.03 -15.39
N THR A 87 4.08 6.92 -14.67
CA THR A 87 4.37 5.58 -15.20
C THR A 87 3.19 4.94 -15.91
N THR A 88 1.97 5.14 -15.43
CA THR A 88 0.80 4.34 -15.86
C THR A 88 -0.19 5.14 -16.70
N VAL A 89 -0.11 6.48 -16.67
CA VAL A 89 -0.94 7.35 -17.52
C VAL A 89 -0.11 8.02 -18.61
N LYS A 90 0.87 8.86 -18.23
CA LYS A 90 1.61 9.69 -19.21
C LYS A 90 2.57 8.88 -20.07
N PHE A 91 3.33 7.97 -19.46
CA PHE A 91 4.32 7.17 -20.18
C PHE A 91 3.74 6.25 -21.26
N PRO A 92 2.68 5.45 -21.02
CA PRO A 92 2.22 4.52 -22.05
C PRO A 92 1.52 5.24 -23.22
N ALA A 93 0.87 6.38 -22.98
CA ALA A 93 0.36 7.24 -24.07
C ALA A 93 1.51 7.77 -24.94
N TRP A 94 2.57 8.29 -24.31
CA TRP A 94 3.78 8.76 -25.00
C TRP A 94 4.49 7.63 -25.76
N TYR A 95 4.64 6.46 -25.12
CA TYR A 95 5.26 5.27 -25.71
C TYR A 95 4.53 4.82 -26.98
N LEU A 96 3.20 4.78 -26.95
CA LEU A 96 2.37 4.44 -28.11
C LEU A 96 2.41 5.50 -29.21
N GLY A 97 2.48 6.79 -28.84
CA GLY A 97 2.67 7.87 -29.82
C GLY A 97 3.98 7.73 -30.60
N ARG A 98 5.05 7.28 -29.94
CA ARG A 98 6.35 7.01 -30.59
C ARG A 98 6.43 5.66 -31.28
N ASN A 99 5.72 4.67 -30.77
CA ASN A 99 5.79 3.29 -31.19
C ASN A 99 4.40 2.76 -31.56
N PRO A 100 3.79 3.26 -32.65
CA PRO A 100 2.37 3.02 -32.94
C PRO A 100 2.04 1.58 -33.36
N ASP A 101 3.03 0.72 -33.55
CA ASP A 101 2.89 -0.72 -33.79
C ASP A 101 3.09 -1.59 -32.53
N LYS A 102 3.40 -0.95 -31.39
CA LYS A 102 3.62 -1.65 -30.14
C LYS A 102 2.33 -1.75 -29.35
N ARG A 103 2.29 -2.77 -28.48
CA ARG A 103 1.16 -3.04 -27.60
C ARG A 103 1.56 -2.91 -26.15
N VAL A 104 0.71 -2.26 -25.37
CA VAL A 104 0.87 -2.04 -23.94
C VAL A 104 -0.20 -2.82 -23.18
N ILE A 105 0.19 -3.54 -22.12
CA ILE A 105 -0.74 -4.05 -21.10
C ILE A 105 -0.58 -3.20 -19.85
N ILE A 106 -1.68 -2.74 -19.27
CA ILE A 106 -1.73 -2.15 -17.94
C ILE A 106 -2.53 -3.07 -17.02
N ALA A 107 -1.97 -3.34 -15.85
CA ALA A 107 -2.63 -4.09 -14.80
C ALA A 107 -2.56 -3.38 -13.46
N SER A 108 -3.62 -3.49 -12.65
CA SER A 108 -3.64 -2.98 -11.28
C SER A 108 -4.47 -3.88 -10.37
N HIS A 109 -4.38 -3.73 -9.05
CA HIS A 109 -5.12 -4.58 -8.08
C HIS A 109 -6.63 -4.66 -8.35
N THR A 110 -7.24 -3.63 -8.94
CA THR A 110 -8.63 -3.70 -9.42
C THR A 110 -8.73 -3.38 -10.91
N ALA A 111 -9.68 -4.04 -11.59
CA ALA A 111 -10.01 -3.73 -12.98
C ALA A 111 -10.47 -2.26 -13.13
N ALA A 112 -11.31 -1.76 -12.21
CA ALA A 112 -11.80 -0.38 -12.26
C ALA A 112 -10.66 0.65 -12.28
N LEU A 113 -9.61 0.44 -11.48
CA LEU A 113 -8.44 1.35 -11.46
C LEU A 113 -7.64 1.26 -12.76
N ALA A 114 -7.36 0.05 -13.25
CA ALA A 114 -6.65 -0.14 -14.53
C ALA A 114 -7.39 0.50 -15.71
N LEU A 115 -8.72 0.36 -15.76
CA LEU A 115 -9.57 0.96 -16.79
C LEU A 115 -9.55 2.49 -16.72
N ARG A 116 -9.51 3.09 -15.52
CA ARG A 116 -9.36 4.54 -15.36
C ARG A 116 -8.01 5.03 -15.91
N PHE A 117 -6.91 4.33 -15.64
CA PHE A 117 -5.60 4.69 -16.21
C PHE A 117 -5.62 4.61 -17.74
N SER A 118 -6.14 3.52 -18.29
CA SER A 118 -6.27 3.35 -19.74
C SER A 118 -7.11 4.45 -20.38
N MET A 119 -8.24 4.81 -19.79
CA MET A 119 -9.08 5.90 -20.28
C MET A 119 -8.35 7.23 -20.30
N ARG A 120 -7.59 7.56 -19.25
CA ARG A 120 -6.80 8.80 -19.20
C ARG A 120 -5.69 8.81 -20.25
N ALA A 121 -4.94 7.72 -20.38
CA ALA A 121 -3.90 7.57 -21.41
C ALA A 121 -4.48 7.66 -22.83
N ARG A 122 -5.62 7.00 -23.08
CA ARG A 122 -6.36 7.07 -24.34
C ARG A 122 -6.80 8.49 -24.67
N ASN A 123 -7.37 9.20 -23.70
CA ASN A 123 -7.86 10.56 -23.92
C ASN A 123 -6.69 11.53 -24.20
N ASP A 124 -5.59 11.42 -23.46
CA ASP A 124 -4.37 12.20 -23.73
C ASP A 124 -3.87 11.97 -25.17
N LEU A 125 -3.79 10.70 -25.60
CA LEU A 125 -3.34 10.38 -26.97
C LEU A 125 -4.35 10.81 -28.03
N ALA A 126 -5.65 10.62 -27.81
CA ALA A 126 -6.68 11.02 -28.76
C ALA A 126 -6.68 12.53 -28.99
N GLN A 127 -6.48 13.31 -27.93
CA GLN A 127 -6.51 14.77 -27.99
C GLN A 127 -5.23 15.37 -28.58
N PHE A 128 -4.06 14.91 -28.12
CA PHE A 128 -2.79 15.57 -28.44
C PHE A 128 -1.90 14.75 -29.38
N GLY A 129 -2.15 13.45 -29.50
CA GLY A 129 -1.36 12.55 -30.34
C GLY A 129 -1.31 12.94 -31.82
N PRO A 130 -2.42 13.35 -32.47
CA PRO A 130 -2.39 13.73 -33.89
C PRO A 130 -1.46 14.89 -34.19
N GLU A 131 -1.35 15.86 -33.28
CA GLU A 131 -0.45 17.01 -33.43
C GLU A 131 1.00 16.65 -33.08
N VAL A 132 1.21 15.90 -31.99
CA VAL A 132 2.56 15.64 -31.49
C VAL A 132 3.25 14.51 -32.24
N PHE A 133 2.51 13.49 -32.70
CA PHE A 133 3.06 12.24 -33.23
C PHE A 133 2.51 11.85 -34.61
N SER A 134 1.53 12.56 -35.16
CA SER A 134 0.73 12.09 -36.32
C SER A 134 -0.06 10.80 -36.03
N VAL A 135 -0.25 10.48 -34.76
CA VAL A 135 -0.85 9.22 -34.27
C VAL A 135 -2.11 9.52 -33.47
N GLY A 136 -3.21 8.81 -33.75
CA GLY A 136 -4.48 8.95 -33.04
C GLY A 136 -4.97 7.65 -32.40
N VAL A 137 -6.16 7.70 -31.81
CA VAL A 137 -6.90 6.50 -31.36
C VAL A 137 -7.85 6.06 -32.47
N ASP A 138 -7.93 4.75 -32.73
CA ASP A 138 -8.85 4.19 -33.71
C ASP A 138 -10.30 4.35 -33.23
N PRO A 139 -11.19 5.03 -33.98
CA PRO A 139 -12.58 5.19 -33.59
C PRO A 139 -13.34 3.86 -33.45
N ASN A 140 -12.92 2.80 -34.15
CA ASN A 140 -13.53 1.48 -34.11
C ASN A 140 -13.03 0.60 -32.95
N SER A 141 -11.95 1.01 -32.29
CA SER A 141 -11.32 0.30 -31.17
C SER A 141 -10.86 1.32 -30.13
N SER A 142 -11.82 1.86 -29.39
CA SER A 142 -11.61 2.98 -28.47
C SER A 142 -12.13 2.72 -27.06
N ALA A 143 -12.47 1.48 -26.69
CA ALA A 143 -12.99 1.17 -25.37
C ALA A 143 -11.95 1.34 -24.24
N MET A 144 -12.40 1.58 -23.01
CA MET A 144 -11.49 1.76 -21.87
C MET A 144 -10.68 0.50 -21.54
N TYR A 145 -11.23 -0.69 -21.77
CA TYR A 145 -10.55 -1.96 -21.54
C TYR A 145 -9.59 -2.34 -22.67
N ARG A 146 -9.82 -1.80 -23.86
CA ARG A 146 -9.02 -2.05 -25.05
C ARG A 146 -9.24 -0.93 -26.06
N TRP A 147 -8.13 -0.36 -26.53
CA TRP A 147 -8.14 0.55 -27.66
C TRP A 147 -6.89 0.37 -28.52
N ASP A 148 -7.05 0.62 -29.82
CA ASP A 148 -5.98 0.50 -30.80
C ASP A 148 -5.54 1.88 -31.29
N VAL A 149 -4.30 1.94 -31.74
CA VAL A 149 -3.67 3.16 -32.26
C VAL A 149 -3.89 3.25 -33.77
N LEU A 150 -4.23 4.45 -34.25
CA LEU A 150 -4.31 4.77 -35.68
C LEU A 150 -3.09 5.61 -36.08
N ASP A 151 -2.14 4.98 -36.75
CA ASP A 151 -1.01 5.65 -37.40
C ASP A 151 -1.43 6.12 -38.80
N ARG A 152 -1.55 7.44 -39.00
CA ARG A 152 -2.01 8.02 -40.27
C ARG A 152 -0.95 7.95 -41.38
N GLU A 153 0.30 7.69 -41.01
CA GLU A 153 1.43 7.62 -41.93
C GLU A 153 1.86 6.17 -42.20
N ALA A 154 1.25 5.18 -41.53
CA ALA A 154 1.60 3.78 -41.70
C ALA A 154 1.21 3.22 -43.08
N PRO A 155 2.04 2.35 -43.67
CA PRO A 155 1.66 1.61 -44.86
C PRO A 155 0.50 0.64 -44.57
N PRO A 156 -0.34 0.32 -45.59
CA PRO A 156 -1.42 -0.65 -45.44
C PRO A 156 -0.93 -2.00 -44.90
N GLY A 157 -1.72 -2.62 -44.02
CA GLY A 157 -1.46 -3.98 -43.51
C GLY A 157 -0.53 -4.07 -42.29
N ARG A 158 0.00 -2.95 -41.79
CA ARG A 158 0.73 -2.92 -40.50
C ARG A 158 -0.24 -3.27 -39.36
N PRO A 159 0.06 -4.28 -38.51
CA PRO A 159 -0.78 -4.57 -37.35
C PRO A 159 -0.84 -3.34 -36.42
N PRO A 160 -2.03 -2.96 -35.94
CA PRO A 160 -2.13 -1.79 -35.07
C PRO A 160 -1.53 -2.10 -33.70
N GLY A 161 -0.78 -1.13 -33.19
CA GLY A 161 -0.47 -1.06 -31.77
C GLY A 161 -1.72 -0.73 -30.94
N GLY A 162 -1.55 -0.57 -29.64
CA GLY A 162 -2.68 -0.29 -28.76
C GLY A 162 -2.43 -0.62 -27.30
N MET A 163 -3.49 -0.52 -26.51
CA MET A 163 -3.45 -0.75 -25.07
C MET A 163 -4.57 -1.68 -24.62
N ILE A 164 -4.25 -2.52 -23.65
CA ILE A 164 -5.19 -3.38 -22.93
C ILE A 164 -5.07 -3.07 -21.45
N ALA A 165 -6.20 -3.01 -20.74
CA ALA A 165 -6.22 -2.83 -19.29
C ALA A 165 -7.03 -3.90 -18.58
N ALA A 166 -6.48 -4.45 -17.50
CA ALA A 166 -7.11 -5.50 -16.72
C ALA A 166 -6.81 -5.36 -15.21
N GLY A 167 -7.67 -5.96 -14.38
CA GLY A 167 -7.33 -6.18 -12.97
C GLY A 167 -6.39 -7.39 -12.82
N ILE A 168 -5.67 -7.47 -11.69
CA ILE A 168 -4.99 -8.72 -11.31
C ILE A 168 -6.03 -9.86 -11.24
N GLY A 169 -5.66 -11.02 -11.78
CA GLY A 169 -6.57 -12.17 -11.93
C GLY A 169 -7.54 -12.07 -13.12
N GLY A 170 -7.64 -10.91 -13.77
CA GLY A 170 -8.46 -10.72 -14.96
C GLY A 170 -7.84 -11.31 -16.24
N PRO A 171 -8.66 -11.65 -17.25
CA PRO A 171 -8.17 -12.21 -18.50
C PRO A 171 -7.42 -11.16 -19.32
N ILE A 172 -6.26 -11.54 -19.86
CA ILE A 172 -5.48 -10.77 -20.85
C ILE A 172 -5.23 -11.66 -22.07
N THR A 173 -6.31 -12.23 -22.62
CA THR A 173 -6.24 -13.27 -23.65
C THR A 173 -6.09 -12.70 -25.06
N GLY A 174 -5.34 -13.41 -25.90
CA GLY A 174 -5.34 -13.25 -27.36
C GLY A 174 -4.42 -12.17 -27.96
N MET A 175 -3.70 -11.38 -27.16
CA MET A 175 -2.83 -10.32 -27.69
C MET A 175 -1.53 -10.19 -26.89
N GLY A 176 -0.40 -10.25 -27.60
CA GLY A 176 0.92 -10.06 -27.00
C GLY A 176 1.20 -8.59 -26.66
N ALA A 177 2.14 -8.36 -25.75
CA ALA A 177 2.57 -7.02 -25.34
C ALA A 177 4.07 -6.82 -25.54
N HIS A 178 4.41 -5.58 -25.88
CA HIS A 178 5.78 -5.09 -25.97
C HIS A 178 6.18 -4.32 -24.70
N LEU A 179 5.19 -3.83 -23.96
CA LEU A 179 5.36 -3.20 -22.66
C LEU A 179 4.23 -3.66 -21.74
N ALA A 180 4.56 -4.17 -20.56
CA ALA A 180 3.59 -4.43 -19.49
C ALA A 180 3.87 -3.50 -18.32
N ILE A 181 2.82 -2.86 -17.78
CA ILE A 181 2.89 -2.00 -16.61
C ILE A 181 1.98 -2.59 -15.55
N ILE A 182 2.54 -2.96 -14.40
CA ILE A 182 1.83 -3.46 -13.24
C ILE A 182 1.87 -2.36 -12.18
N ASP A 183 0.73 -1.76 -11.86
CA ASP A 183 0.61 -0.63 -10.93
C ASP A 183 -0.13 -1.03 -9.66
N ASP A 184 0.59 -1.03 -8.54
CA ASP A 184 0.09 -1.41 -7.21
C ASP A 184 -0.77 -2.70 -7.28
N PRO A 185 -0.13 -3.89 -7.43
CA PRO A 185 -0.84 -5.16 -7.66
C PRO A 185 -1.61 -5.68 -6.44
N VAL A 186 -1.50 -5.00 -5.30
CA VAL A 186 -2.17 -5.35 -4.04
C VAL A 186 -2.96 -4.13 -3.56
N LYS A 187 -4.23 -4.32 -3.20
CA LYS A 187 -5.16 -3.24 -2.86
C LYS A 187 -4.83 -2.52 -1.56
N GLY A 188 -4.33 -3.26 -0.58
CA GLY A 188 -4.12 -2.76 0.76
C GLY A 188 -3.60 -3.86 1.68
N PRO A 189 -3.58 -3.60 2.99
CA PRO A 189 -2.92 -4.49 3.93
C PRO A 189 -3.63 -5.84 4.07
N GLU A 190 -4.94 -5.95 3.76
CA GLU A 190 -5.72 -7.20 3.91
C GLU A 190 -5.21 -8.22 2.89
N ASP A 191 -5.25 -7.82 1.61
CA ASP A 191 -4.72 -8.58 0.50
C ASP A 191 -3.21 -8.83 0.66
N ALA A 192 -2.46 -7.86 1.19
CA ALA A 192 -1.01 -8.00 1.35
C ALA A 192 -0.62 -9.07 2.37
N ASN A 193 -1.38 -9.19 3.47
CA ASN A 193 -1.11 -10.18 4.52
C ASN A 193 -1.70 -11.56 4.21
N SER A 194 -2.69 -11.64 3.31
CA SER A 194 -3.22 -12.90 2.83
C SER A 194 -2.23 -13.64 1.91
N GLN A 195 -1.70 -14.77 2.37
CA GLN A 195 -0.86 -15.66 1.56
C GLN A 195 -1.55 -16.07 0.25
N VAL A 196 -2.84 -16.40 0.33
CA VAL A 196 -3.65 -16.78 -0.84
C VAL A 196 -3.68 -15.66 -1.87
N GLN A 197 -3.86 -14.41 -1.45
CA GLN A 197 -3.87 -13.28 -2.39
C GLN A 197 -2.47 -13.03 -2.98
N ARG A 198 -1.40 -13.16 -2.19
CA ARG A 198 -0.02 -13.07 -2.71
C ARG A 198 0.26 -14.17 -3.75
N ASP A 199 -0.22 -15.38 -3.51
CA ASP A 199 -0.11 -16.50 -4.45
C ASP A 199 -0.92 -16.25 -5.73
N ASN A 200 -2.14 -15.71 -5.62
CA ASN A 200 -2.95 -15.33 -6.78
C ASN A 200 -2.24 -14.28 -7.66
N VAL A 201 -1.65 -13.24 -7.06
CA VAL A 201 -0.89 -12.21 -7.79
C VAL A 201 0.33 -12.83 -8.49
N TRP A 202 1.04 -13.72 -7.80
CA TRP A 202 2.20 -14.41 -8.32
C TRP A 202 1.87 -15.34 -9.50
N ASP A 203 0.81 -16.14 -9.37
CA ASP A 203 0.34 -17.05 -10.41
C ASP A 203 -0.19 -16.29 -11.62
N TRP A 204 -0.92 -15.19 -11.40
CA TRP A 204 -1.33 -14.30 -12.48
C TRP A 204 -0.11 -13.73 -13.23
N TYR A 205 0.93 -13.29 -12.51
CA TYR A 205 2.15 -12.79 -13.17
C TYR A 205 2.79 -13.88 -14.03
N ARG A 206 3.03 -15.08 -13.47
CA ARG A 206 3.74 -16.17 -14.16
C ARG A 206 2.95 -16.74 -15.33
N PHE A 207 1.69 -17.08 -15.09
CA PHE A 207 0.90 -17.89 -16.03
C PHE A 207 0.09 -17.03 -17.00
N VAL A 208 -0.29 -15.82 -16.59
CA VAL A 208 -1.01 -14.87 -17.43
C VAL A 208 -0.04 -13.86 -18.03
N LEU A 209 0.44 -12.88 -17.26
CA LEU A 209 1.14 -11.73 -17.84
C LEU A 209 2.43 -12.12 -18.59
N ARG A 210 3.31 -12.89 -17.95
CA ARG A 210 4.65 -13.20 -18.46
C ARG A 210 4.64 -13.99 -19.76
N THR A 211 3.62 -14.80 -20.00
CA THR A 211 3.45 -15.60 -21.23
C THR A 211 2.83 -14.82 -22.38
N ARG A 212 2.37 -13.57 -22.15
CA ARG A 212 1.89 -12.66 -23.22
C ARG A 212 2.97 -11.67 -23.67
N LEU A 213 4.14 -11.68 -23.06
CA LEU A 213 5.23 -10.80 -23.46
C LEU A 213 5.84 -11.27 -24.80
N GLN A 214 5.94 -10.35 -25.75
CA GLN A 214 6.69 -10.55 -26.99
C GLN A 214 8.20 -10.66 -26.70
N PRO A 215 9.00 -11.27 -27.59
CA PRO A 215 10.45 -11.20 -27.50
C PRO A 215 10.95 -9.76 -27.37
N GLY A 216 11.79 -9.51 -26.36
CA GLY A 216 12.33 -8.18 -26.09
C GLY A 216 11.37 -7.22 -25.35
N ALA A 217 10.15 -7.64 -25.01
CA ALA A 217 9.20 -6.81 -24.28
C ALA A 217 9.70 -6.43 -22.88
N ALA A 218 9.30 -5.24 -22.45
CA ALA A 218 9.62 -4.71 -21.13
C ALA A 218 8.49 -4.92 -20.12
N VAL A 219 8.85 -5.04 -18.84
CA VAL A 219 7.91 -5.03 -17.72
C VAL A 219 8.33 -3.94 -16.75
N ILE A 220 7.37 -3.09 -16.38
CA ILE A 220 7.50 -2.11 -15.31
C ILE A 220 6.55 -2.51 -14.19
N LEU A 221 7.10 -2.86 -13.04
CA LEU A 221 6.35 -3.02 -11.80
C LEU A 221 6.51 -1.72 -10.99
N VAL A 222 5.44 -0.96 -10.84
CA VAL A 222 5.41 0.26 -10.04
C VAL A 222 4.52 0.04 -8.84
N LEU A 223 5.05 0.22 -7.63
CA LEU A 223 4.31 -0.10 -6.41
C LEU A 223 4.73 0.68 -5.18
N THR A 224 3.82 0.67 -4.20
CA THR A 224 4.09 0.87 -2.78
C THR A 224 4.23 -0.50 -2.12
N ARG A 225 5.35 -0.77 -1.45
CA ARG A 225 5.55 -2.07 -0.78
C ARG A 225 4.61 -2.21 0.42
N TRP A 226 4.02 -3.39 0.59
CA TRP A 226 3.21 -3.74 1.76
C TRP A 226 3.79 -4.91 2.56
N HIS A 227 4.35 -5.89 1.87
CA HIS A 227 4.80 -7.16 2.46
C HIS A 227 6.10 -7.61 1.78
N GLU A 228 6.99 -8.27 2.50
CA GLU A 228 8.27 -8.75 1.94
C GLU A 228 8.08 -9.83 0.85
N ASP A 229 6.98 -10.57 0.95
CA ASP A 229 6.57 -11.62 0.02
C ASP A 229 5.61 -11.13 -1.08
N ASP A 230 5.46 -9.82 -1.25
CA ASP A 230 4.73 -9.28 -2.40
C ASP A 230 5.42 -9.61 -3.74
N LEU A 231 4.76 -9.26 -4.86
CA LEU A 231 5.25 -9.56 -6.20
C LEU A 231 6.69 -9.08 -6.43
N ALA A 232 7.05 -7.88 -5.94
CA ALA A 232 8.40 -7.37 -6.08
C ALA A 232 9.40 -8.23 -5.30
N GLY A 233 9.08 -8.61 -4.06
CA GLY A 233 9.91 -9.51 -3.26
C GLY A 233 10.13 -10.87 -3.91
N ARG A 234 9.08 -11.50 -4.45
CA ARG A 234 9.17 -12.78 -5.15
C ARG A 234 10.02 -12.70 -6.43
N LEU A 235 9.86 -11.62 -7.20
CA LEU A 235 10.63 -11.40 -8.42
C LEU A 235 12.12 -11.22 -8.14
N LEU A 236 12.47 -10.46 -7.11
CA LEU A 236 13.86 -10.25 -6.71
C LEU A 236 14.49 -11.54 -6.19
N ARG A 237 13.79 -12.30 -5.34
CA ARG A 237 14.28 -13.61 -4.87
C ARG A 237 14.47 -14.59 -6.03
N ALA A 238 13.57 -14.62 -6.99
CA ALA A 238 13.73 -15.47 -8.18
C ALA A 238 14.96 -15.08 -9.01
N ALA A 239 15.22 -13.78 -9.17
CA ALA A 239 16.40 -13.27 -9.87
C ALA A 239 17.72 -13.60 -9.16
N GLU A 240 17.73 -13.56 -7.82
CA GLU A 240 18.87 -13.97 -6.99
C GLU A 240 19.13 -15.48 -7.04
N GLN A 241 18.07 -16.29 -7.04
CA GLN A 241 18.15 -17.75 -7.02
C GLN A 241 18.53 -18.35 -8.38
N ASP A 242 18.12 -17.74 -9.48
CA ASP A 242 18.35 -18.23 -10.84
C ASP A 242 18.87 -17.10 -11.75
N PRO A 243 20.15 -17.11 -12.14
CA PRO A 243 20.72 -16.13 -13.07
C PRO A 243 20.06 -16.09 -14.45
N THR A 244 19.35 -17.17 -14.84
CA THR A 244 18.61 -17.23 -16.12
C THR A 244 17.21 -16.63 -16.03
N ALA A 245 16.72 -16.37 -14.81
CA ALA A 245 15.48 -15.65 -14.60
C ALA A 245 15.61 -14.18 -15.01
N ASP A 246 14.46 -13.52 -15.16
CA ASP A 246 14.40 -12.09 -15.47
C ASP A 246 15.14 -11.28 -14.40
N GLN A 247 16.23 -10.61 -14.78
CA GLN A 247 17.03 -9.75 -13.89
C GLN A 247 16.44 -8.34 -13.85
N TRP A 248 16.25 -7.79 -12.65
CA TRP A 248 15.51 -6.55 -12.45
C TRP A 248 16.41 -5.35 -12.12
N THR A 249 16.18 -4.24 -12.80
CA THR A 249 16.65 -2.93 -12.34
C THR A 249 15.68 -2.38 -11.31
N VAL A 250 16.19 -1.99 -10.15
CA VAL A 250 15.37 -1.46 -9.04
C VAL A 250 15.63 0.03 -8.85
N LEU A 251 14.56 0.82 -8.90
CA LEU A 251 14.53 2.22 -8.48
C LEU A 251 13.73 2.32 -7.18
N ARG A 252 14.42 2.37 -6.04
CA ARG A 252 13.84 2.53 -4.71
C ARG A 252 13.98 3.99 -4.26
N LEU A 253 12.86 4.66 -4.03
CA LEU A 253 12.80 6.06 -3.61
C LEU A 253 12.03 6.18 -2.29
N PRO A 254 12.71 6.13 -1.13
CA PRO A 254 12.05 6.25 0.17
C PRO A 254 11.59 7.69 0.42
N ALA A 255 10.52 7.86 1.21
CA ALA A 255 9.96 9.15 1.56
C ALA A 255 10.98 10.04 2.29
N MET A 256 11.70 9.46 3.25
CA MET A 256 12.88 10.07 3.89
C MET A 256 14.13 9.41 3.31
N ALA A 257 15.09 10.22 2.88
CA ALA A 257 16.35 9.74 2.34
C ALA A 257 17.11 8.85 3.35
N GLU A 258 17.76 7.81 2.83
CA GLU A 258 18.65 6.92 3.57
C GLU A 258 20.06 7.02 2.96
N GLU A 259 21.01 6.27 3.50
CA GLU A 259 22.34 6.15 2.88
C GLU A 259 22.22 5.65 1.42
N ASN A 260 23.07 6.18 0.55
CA ASN A 260 23.08 5.88 -0.88
C ASN A 260 21.77 6.23 -1.62
N ASP A 261 21.09 7.30 -1.20
CA ASP A 261 19.88 7.77 -1.87
C ASP A 261 20.12 8.05 -3.37
N PRO A 262 19.28 7.52 -4.29
CA PRO A 262 19.48 7.69 -5.74
C PRO A 262 19.47 9.14 -6.24
N LEU A 263 18.91 10.07 -5.46
CA LEU A 263 18.89 11.50 -5.80
C LEU A 263 20.04 12.28 -5.16
N GLY A 264 20.93 11.62 -4.41
CA GLY A 264 22.01 12.24 -3.67
C GLY A 264 21.52 13.12 -2.52
N ARG A 265 20.35 12.80 -1.96
CA ARG A 265 19.81 13.48 -0.78
C ARG A 265 20.60 13.12 0.48
N ALA A 266 20.71 14.07 1.40
CA ALA A 266 21.27 13.77 2.72
C ALA A 266 20.28 12.90 3.53
N PRO A 267 20.74 11.93 4.35
CA PRO A 267 19.85 11.11 5.17
C PRO A 267 18.88 11.97 5.99
N GLY A 268 17.59 11.66 5.89
CA GLY A 268 16.52 12.42 6.52
C GLY A 268 15.86 13.51 5.67
N GLU A 269 16.37 13.84 4.48
CA GLU A 269 15.68 14.79 3.58
C GLU A 269 14.44 14.17 2.93
N ALA A 270 13.35 14.95 2.84
CA ALA A 270 12.11 14.52 2.22
C ALA A 270 12.24 14.31 0.69
N LEU A 271 11.47 13.37 0.14
CA LEU A 271 11.49 13.02 -1.30
C LEU A 271 10.83 14.11 -2.15
N TRP A 272 9.81 14.74 -1.59
CA TRP A 272 9.06 15.80 -2.24
C TRP A 272 8.72 16.91 -1.23
N PRO A 273 9.70 17.72 -0.80
CA PRO A 273 9.50 18.73 0.25
C PRO A 273 8.38 19.73 -0.08
N GLU A 274 8.18 20.05 -1.35
CA GLU A 274 7.11 20.98 -1.79
C GLU A 274 5.68 20.41 -1.63
N GLN A 275 5.55 19.12 -1.29
CA GLN A 275 4.28 18.43 -1.10
C GLN A 275 4.18 17.82 0.31
N TYR A 276 5.26 17.20 0.78
CA TYR A 276 5.41 16.55 2.08
C TYR A 276 6.81 16.86 2.60
N ASP A 277 6.93 17.91 3.40
CA ASP A 277 8.17 18.23 4.11
C ASP A 277 8.42 17.23 5.26
N GLU A 278 9.58 17.35 5.91
CA GLU A 278 10.00 16.45 6.98
C GLU A 278 9.03 16.47 8.17
N ALA A 279 8.43 17.62 8.47
CA ALA A 279 7.45 17.77 9.54
C ALA A 279 6.15 17.01 9.22
N ALA A 280 5.61 17.18 8.00
CA ALA A 280 4.45 16.44 7.54
C ALA A 280 4.72 14.92 7.49
N LEU A 281 5.90 14.52 7.03
CA LEU A 281 6.33 13.12 7.03
C LEU A 281 6.46 12.55 8.44
N ALA A 282 6.94 13.33 9.41
CA ALA A 282 6.98 12.92 10.82
C ALA A 282 5.57 12.73 11.41
N GLN A 283 4.62 13.61 11.09
CA GLN A 283 3.22 13.46 11.50
C GLN A 283 2.60 12.19 10.90
N ILE A 284 2.82 11.96 9.59
CA ILE A 284 2.35 10.75 8.92
C ILE A 284 2.93 9.50 9.60
N ARG A 285 4.24 9.48 9.88
CA ARG A 285 4.91 8.38 10.58
C ARG A 285 4.26 8.09 11.93
N ALA A 286 3.97 9.13 12.72
CA ALA A 286 3.31 8.99 14.01
C ALA A 286 1.88 8.43 13.88
N SER A 287 1.13 8.82 12.84
CA SER A 287 -0.24 8.35 12.63
C SER A 287 -0.33 6.90 12.12
N VAL A 288 0.57 6.49 11.22
CA VAL A 288 0.50 5.16 10.59
C VAL A 288 1.27 4.08 11.35
N GLY A 289 2.18 4.47 12.26
CA GLY A 289 3.05 3.56 13.01
C GLY A 289 4.29 3.12 12.20
N SER A 290 5.33 2.66 12.90
CA SER A 290 6.62 2.32 12.28
C SER A 290 6.55 1.21 11.24
N TYR A 291 5.71 0.19 11.46
CA TYR A 291 5.58 -0.95 10.55
C TYR A 291 5.06 -0.50 9.18
N VAL A 292 3.93 0.21 9.17
CA VAL A 292 3.33 0.76 7.94
C VAL A 292 4.25 1.81 7.34
N TRP A 293 4.91 2.63 8.15
CA TRP A 293 5.89 3.61 7.68
C TRP A 293 7.06 2.94 6.95
N ALA A 294 7.65 1.90 7.56
CA ALA A 294 8.77 1.17 6.99
C ALA A 294 8.40 0.54 5.64
N ALA A 295 7.24 -0.11 5.56
CA ALA A 295 6.74 -0.70 4.33
C ALA A 295 6.41 0.34 3.27
N LEU A 296 5.46 1.25 3.54
CA LEU A 296 4.85 2.08 2.52
C LEU A 296 5.65 3.34 2.19
N TYR A 297 6.38 3.89 3.15
CA TYR A 297 7.09 5.16 2.98
C TYR A 297 8.56 4.92 2.72
N GLN A 298 9.21 4.05 3.50
CA GLN A 298 10.62 3.69 3.29
C GLN A 298 10.82 2.54 2.30
N GLN A 299 9.77 1.92 1.75
CA GLN A 299 9.87 0.80 0.79
C GLN A 299 10.64 -0.42 1.34
N ARG A 300 10.58 -0.62 2.65
CA ARG A 300 11.25 -1.71 3.38
C ARG A 300 10.21 -2.42 4.25
N PRO A 301 9.35 -3.25 3.66
CA PRO A 301 8.42 -4.05 4.43
C PRO A 301 9.23 -4.94 5.36
N LEU A 302 8.88 -4.92 6.64
CA LEU A 302 9.47 -5.82 7.60
C LEU A 302 8.83 -7.20 7.40
N PRO A 303 9.59 -8.29 7.62
CA PRO A 303 8.98 -9.60 7.75
C PRO A 303 7.87 -9.52 8.78
N ALA A 304 6.75 -10.20 8.54
CA ALA A 304 5.75 -10.39 9.59
C ALA A 304 6.39 -11.01 10.85
N GLY A 305 7.53 -11.71 10.72
CA GLY A 305 8.31 -12.26 11.83
C GLY A 305 9.18 -11.29 12.64
N GLY A 306 9.25 -10.01 12.28
CA GLY A 306 9.71 -8.98 13.21
C GLY A 306 8.54 -8.56 14.07
N GLY A 307 8.45 -9.05 15.32
CA GLY A 307 7.30 -8.89 16.21
C GLY A 307 6.62 -7.52 16.11
N VAL A 308 5.29 -7.52 15.97
CA VAL A 308 4.46 -6.30 15.81
C VAL A 308 4.54 -5.42 17.06
N PHE A 309 4.84 -6.03 18.21
CA PHE A 309 5.01 -5.36 19.48
C PHE A 309 6.41 -5.62 20.03
N LYS A 310 6.94 -4.63 20.76
CA LYS A 310 8.17 -4.79 21.53
C LYS A 310 7.87 -4.74 23.01
N ARG A 311 8.59 -5.51 23.82
CA ARG A 311 8.35 -5.60 25.26
C ARG A 311 8.49 -4.23 25.93
N GLU A 312 9.46 -3.43 25.50
CA GLU A 312 9.73 -2.08 26.02
C GLU A 312 8.65 -1.03 25.71
N TRP A 313 7.69 -1.35 24.85
CA TRP A 313 6.57 -0.46 24.52
C TRP A 313 5.48 -0.44 25.59
N PHE A 314 5.44 -1.45 26.46
CA PHE A 314 4.43 -1.60 27.49
C PHE A 314 4.91 -1.02 28.82
N ARG A 315 4.05 -0.24 29.47
CA ARG A 315 4.31 0.30 30.80
C ARG A 315 3.54 -0.50 31.83
N ILE A 316 4.24 -1.20 32.72
CA ILE A 316 3.60 -1.91 33.82
C ILE A 316 3.34 -0.92 34.96
N VAL A 317 2.11 -0.89 35.46
CA VAL A 317 1.66 0.02 36.51
C VAL A 317 0.97 -0.77 37.63
N GLU A 318 1.17 -0.35 38.87
CA GLU A 318 0.49 -0.96 40.01
C GLU A 318 -1.02 -0.58 40.03
N PRO A 319 -1.90 -1.41 40.62
CA PRO A 319 -3.35 -1.19 40.57
C PRO A 319 -3.79 0.13 41.21
N ASP A 320 -3.06 0.63 42.20
CA ASP A 320 -3.31 1.92 42.87
C ASP A 320 -2.98 3.14 41.99
N ARG A 321 -2.27 2.93 40.87
CA ARG A 321 -1.91 3.97 39.89
C ARG A 321 -2.88 4.08 38.73
N VAL A 322 -3.91 3.24 38.70
CA VAL A 322 -4.95 3.25 37.68
C VAL A 322 -5.95 4.38 37.97
N PRO A 323 -6.24 5.27 37.01
CA PRO A 323 -7.27 6.29 37.19
C PRO A 323 -8.64 5.67 37.54
N GLY A 324 -9.32 6.24 38.54
CA GLY A 324 -10.57 5.68 39.07
C GLY A 324 -11.80 5.91 38.19
N ASP A 325 -11.70 6.79 37.20
CA ASP A 325 -12.77 7.23 36.30
C ASP A 325 -12.72 6.57 34.91
N LEU A 326 -11.90 5.52 34.74
CA LEU A 326 -11.81 4.79 33.48
C LEU A 326 -13.09 3.99 33.19
N PHE A 327 -13.61 4.13 31.97
CA PHE A 327 -14.65 3.27 31.44
C PHE A 327 -14.04 1.98 30.89
N TRP A 328 -14.32 0.86 31.58
CA TRP A 328 -13.80 -0.45 31.22
C TRP A 328 -14.77 -1.23 30.38
N VAL A 329 -14.26 -2.00 29.44
CA VAL A 329 -14.98 -3.09 28.75
C VAL A 329 -14.23 -4.40 28.93
N ARG A 330 -14.93 -5.53 28.80
CA ARG A 330 -14.29 -6.83 28.64
C ARG A 330 -14.72 -7.46 27.33
N PHE A 331 -13.77 -7.86 26.50
CA PHE A 331 -14.06 -8.60 25.28
C PHE A 331 -13.59 -10.05 25.40
N TRP A 332 -14.41 -10.99 24.97
CA TRP A 332 -14.09 -12.41 24.90
C TRP A 332 -13.90 -12.88 23.46
N ASP A 333 -12.71 -13.39 23.18
CA ASP A 333 -12.42 -14.22 22.01
C ASP A 333 -12.75 -15.68 22.35
N LEU A 334 -13.78 -16.23 21.70
CA LEU A 334 -14.31 -17.56 21.99
C LEU A 334 -13.74 -18.59 21.01
N ALA A 335 -13.20 -19.68 21.54
CA ALA A 335 -12.79 -20.83 20.76
C ALA A 335 -13.96 -21.39 19.91
N THR A 336 -13.69 -21.72 18.65
CA THR A 336 -14.71 -22.19 17.68
C THR A 336 -14.75 -23.72 17.51
N SER A 337 -13.83 -24.46 18.15
CA SER A 337 -13.64 -25.91 17.98
C SER A 337 -14.41 -26.77 19.00
N THR A 338 -15.09 -27.81 18.53
CA THR A 338 -15.71 -28.91 19.32
C THR A 338 -14.81 -30.16 19.41
N LYS A 339 -13.51 -30.05 19.10
CA LYS A 339 -12.55 -31.17 19.12
C LYS A 339 -11.93 -31.34 20.51
N THR A 340 -11.46 -32.55 20.81
CA THR A 340 -10.86 -33.00 22.09
C THR A 340 -9.65 -32.20 22.61
N LYS A 341 -9.15 -31.20 21.87
CA LYS A 341 -8.31 -30.12 22.38
C LYS A 341 -8.98 -28.81 21.97
N ALA A 342 -9.78 -28.22 22.86
CA ALA A 342 -10.40 -26.92 22.65
C ALA A 342 -9.31 -25.85 22.45
N ASP A 343 -9.54 -24.90 21.53
CA ASP A 343 -8.71 -23.71 21.38
C ASP A 343 -8.88 -22.80 22.61
N TYR A 344 -8.00 -21.81 22.78
CA TYR A 344 -8.07 -20.95 23.95
C TYR A 344 -9.25 -19.98 23.85
N THR A 345 -9.96 -19.81 24.96
CA THR A 345 -10.91 -18.70 25.15
C THR A 345 -10.23 -17.64 26.01
N ARG A 346 -10.20 -16.39 25.54
CA ARG A 346 -9.52 -15.27 26.20
C ARG A 346 -10.45 -14.09 26.42
N GLY A 347 -10.45 -13.55 27.63
CA GLY A 347 -11.19 -12.37 28.05
C GLY A 347 -10.25 -11.25 28.44
N ALA A 348 -10.22 -10.17 27.66
CA ALA A 348 -9.37 -9.00 27.90
C ALA A 348 -10.19 -7.83 28.47
N LYS A 349 -9.78 -7.31 29.63
CA LYS A 349 -10.35 -6.09 30.23
C LYS A 349 -9.55 -4.87 29.82
N VAL A 350 -10.18 -3.93 29.13
CA VAL A 350 -9.50 -2.80 28.48
C VAL A 350 -10.28 -1.50 28.70
N ALA A 351 -9.57 -0.38 28.85
CA ALA A 351 -10.12 0.97 28.89
C ALA A 351 -9.27 1.92 28.03
N LEU A 352 -9.87 3.02 27.59
CA LEU A 352 -9.19 4.11 26.88
C LEU A 352 -9.49 5.42 27.62
N ASP A 353 -8.46 6.19 27.96
CA ASP A 353 -8.65 7.51 28.59
C ASP A 353 -8.73 8.65 27.56
N ALA A 354 -9.04 9.85 28.05
CA ALA A 354 -9.17 11.06 27.22
C ALA A 354 -7.86 11.48 26.51
N ASP A 355 -6.70 11.09 27.04
CA ASP A 355 -5.38 11.34 26.45
C ASP A 355 -5.00 10.28 25.39
N GLY A 356 -5.88 9.29 25.18
CA GLY A 356 -5.70 8.19 24.25
C GLY A 356 -4.76 7.10 24.76
N ASN A 357 -4.52 7.02 26.07
CA ASN A 357 -3.80 5.90 26.67
C ASN A 357 -4.72 4.69 26.80
N LEU A 358 -4.20 3.54 26.40
CA LEU A 358 -4.88 2.26 26.51
C LEU A 358 -4.45 1.57 27.79
N TRP A 359 -5.42 1.17 28.60
CA TRP A 359 -5.19 0.47 29.86
C TRP A 359 -5.69 -0.97 29.72
N ILE A 360 -4.83 -1.94 30.04
CA ILE A 360 -5.19 -3.37 30.06
C ILE A 360 -5.17 -3.81 31.53
N GLY A 361 -6.36 -4.09 32.05
CA GLY A 361 -6.60 -4.39 33.47
C GLY A 361 -6.44 -5.86 33.83
N GLY A 362 -6.51 -6.76 32.85
CA GLY A 362 -6.39 -8.18 33.08
C GLY A 362 -6.76 -9.03 31.88
N ILE A 363 -6.02 -10.12 31.70
CA ILE A 363 -6.36 -11.20 30.76
C ILE A 363 -6.78 -12.43 31.59
N VAL A 364 -7.95 -12.97 31.28
CA VAL A 364 -8.46 -14.23 31.86
C VAL A 364 -8.64 -15.20 30.71
N GLY A 365 -8.27 -16.47 30.88
CA GLY A 365 -8.56 -17.45 29.84
C GLY A 365 -8.06 -18.85 30.09
N GLY A 366 -8.54 -19.78 29.30
CA GLY A 366 -8.27 -21.20 29.41
C GLY A 366 -8.85 -21.98 28.24
N ARG A 367 -8.69 -23.30 28.26
CA ARG A 367 -9.28 -24.21 27.29
C ARG A 367 -10.50 -24.85 27.92
N TRP A 368 -11.67 -24.47 27.44
CA TRP A 368 -12.94 -24.87 28.02
C TRP A 368 -13.93 -25.20 26.92
N GLU A 369 -14.78 -26.18 27.17
CA GLU A 369 -16.01 -26.35 26.42
C GLU A 369 -17.01 -25.25 26.82
N TRP A 370 -17.99 -24.98 25.96
CA TRP A 370 -18.93 -23.87 26.15
C TRP A 370 -19.58 -23.79 27.55
N PRO A 371 -20.05 -24.88 28.18
CA PRO A 371 -20.65 -24.79 29.52
C PRO A 371 -19.69 -24.24 30.59
N ASP A 372 -18.41 -24.63 30.52
CA ASP A 372 -17.38 -24.16 31.44
C ASP A 372 -16.93 -22.73 31.09
N ALA A 373 -16.74 -22.43 29.80
CA ALA A 373 -16.42 -21.09 29.33
C ALA A 373 -17.49 -20.08 29.76
N ARG A 374 -18.77 -20.42 29.58
CA ARG A 374 -19.93 -19.63 30.02
C ARG A 374 -19.88 -19.35 31.51
N ARG A 375 -19.59 -20.37 32.34
CA ARG A 375 -19.48 -20.19 33.79
C ARG A 375 -18.36 -19.21 34.16
N VAL A 376 -17.21 -19.30 33.50
CA VAL A 376 -16.09 -18.37 33.71
C VAL A 376 -16.43 -16.95 33.26
N ILE A 377 -17.09 -16.79 32.10
CA ILE A 377 -17.54 -15.49 31.59
C ILE A 377 -18.48 -14.82 32.59
N VAL A 378 -19.48 -15.56 33.09
CA VAL A 378 -20.43 -15.04 34.09
C VAL A 378 -19.72 -14.65 35.38
N GLN A 379 -18.85 -15.51 35.92
CA GLN A 379 -18.10 -15.20 37.14
C GLN A 379 -17.20 -13.98 36.97
N THR A 380 -16.54 -13.86 35.81
CA THR A 380 -15.66 -12.72 35.51
C THR A 380 -16.47 -11.42 35.39
N ALA A 381 -17.63 -11.46 34.73
CA ALA A 381 -18.52 -10.31 34.63
C ALA A 381 -19.01 -9.85 36.02
N LEU A 382 -19.41 -10.79 36.88
CA LEU A 382 -19.80 -10.49 38.26
C LEU A 382 -18.66 -9.85 39.07
N LEU A 383 -17.42 -10.30 38.87
CA LEU A 383 -16.23 -9.72 39.52
C LEU A 383 -15.89 -8.33 38.98
N ASP A 384 -16.08 -8.09 37.68
CA ASP A 384 -15.87 -6.79 37.06
C ASP A 384 -16.96 -5.78 37.43
N GLY A 385 -18.17 -6.27 37.68
CA GLY A 385 -19.34 -5.48 38.04
C GLY A 385 -20.15 -5.02 36.81
N PRO A 386 -21.39 -4.54 37.06
CA PRO A 386 -22.35 -4.21 36.01
C PRO A 386 -21.93 -3.02 35.12
N GLY A 387 -21.01 -2.18 35.61
CA GLY A 387 -20.48 -1.03 34.85
C GLY A 387 -19.44 -1.40 33.80
N VAL A 388 -19.12 -2.69 33.61
CA VAL A 388 -18.15 -3.17 32.62
C VAL A 388 -18.90 -3.97 31.56
N PRO A 389 -19.23 -3.38 30.39
CA PRO A 389 -19.88 -4.12 29.32
C PRO A 389 -19.04 -5.30 28.82
N VAL A 390 -19.70 -6.40 28.49
CA VAL A 390 -19.09 -7.65 28.05
C VAL A 390 -19.31 -7.85 26.55
N GLY A 391 -18.25 -7.71 25.78
CA GLY A 391 -18.19 -7.93 24.34
C GLY A 391 -17.94 -9.38 23.96
N ILE A 392 -18.64 -9.87 22.93
CA ILE A 392 -18.40 -11.18 22.32
C ILE A 392 -18.48 -11.04 20.80
N GLU A 393 -17.59 -11.72 20.09
CA GLU A 393 -17.58 -11.73 18.63
C GLU A 393 -18.87 -12.34 18.05
N LYS A 394 -19.43 -11.67 17.03
CA LYS A 394 -20.65 -12.09 16.34
C LYS A 394 -20.32 -12.89 15.07
N VAL A 395 -19.75 -14.09 15.21
CA VAL A 395 -19.49 -14.99 14.07
C VAL A 395 -20.10 -16.38 14.30
N GLY A 396 -20.94 -16.83 13.36
CA GLY A 396 -21.46 -18.21 13.31
C GLY A 396 -22.10 -18.70 14.61
N PHE A 397 -21.54 -19.76 15.22
CA PHE A 397 -22.02 -20.39 16.46
C PHE A 397 -21.98 -19.45 17.68
N GLN A 398 -21.12 -18.43 17.69
CA GLN A 398 -20.99 -17.47 18.79
C GLN A 398 -22.24 -16.58 18.95
N GLY A 399 -23.08 -16.48 17.92
CA GLY A 399 -24.39 -15.84 18.04
C GLY A 399 -25.31 -16.52 19.07
N ALA A 400 -25.21 -17.85 19.23
CA ALA A 400 -25.95 -18.57 20.26
C ALA A 400 -25.40 -18.28 21.67
N ALA A 401 -24.07 -18.18 21.80
CA ALA A 401 -23.40 -17.81 23.05
C ALA A 401 -23.86 -16.44 23.56
N VAL A 402 -23.97 -15.44 22.68
CA VAL A 402 -24.52 -14.11 23.02
C VAL A 402 -25.96 -14.23 23.53
N GLN A 403 -26.81 -14.99 22.85
CA GLN A 403 -28.21 -15.17 23.26
C GLN A 403 -28.35 -15.87 24.62
N GLU A 404 -27.49 -16.84 24.92
CA GLU A 404 -27.49 -17.53 26.22
C GLU A 404 -27.01 -16.65 27.37
N LEU A 405 -26.10 -15.72 27.11
CA LEU A 405 -25.63 -14.77 28.12
C LEU A 405 -26.62 -13.62 28.34
N LEU A 406 -27.28 -13.15 27.28
CA LEU A 406 -28.40 -12.19 27.40
C LEU A 406 -29.55 -12.74 28.25
N ARG A 407 -29.73 -14.06 28.29
CA ARG A 407 -30.77 -14.74 29.09
C ARG A 407 -30.28 -15.22 30.46
N GLU A 408 -29.02 -14.97 30.83
CA GLU A 408 -28.47 -15.39 32.12
C GLU A 408 -29.04 -14.52 33.26
N PRO A 409 -29.79 -15.10 34.23
CA PRO A 409 -30.39 -14.32 35.31
C PRO A 409 -29.38 -13.54 36.15
N GLN A 410 -28.16 -14.06 36.32
CA GLN A 410 -27.09 -13.38 37.07
C GLN A 410 -26.56 -12.13 36.35
N LEU A 411 -26.74 -12.03 35.04
CA LEU A 411 -26.24 -10.92 34.23
C LEU A 411 -27.31 -9.88 33.90
N VAL A 412 -28.48 -9.90 34.54
CA VAL A 412 -29.59 -8.97 34.28
C VAL A 412 -29.21 -7.48 34.41
N ALA A 413 -28.22 -7.17 35.26
CA ALA A 413 -27.70 -5.82 35.44
C ALA A 413 -26.48 -5.49 34.56
N HIS A 414 -26.02 -6.41 33.71
CA HIS A 414 -24.82 -6.26 32.87
C HIS A 414 -25.23 -6.03 31.41
N THR A 415 -24.39 -5.30 30.67
CA THR A 415 -24.57 -5.08 29.24
C THR A 415 -23.75 -6.08 28.44
N ILE A 416 -24.39 -6.83 27.54
CA ILE A 416 -23.73 -7.76 26.61
C ILE A 416 -23.72 -7.15 25.21
N VAL A 417 -22.54 -7.03 24.59
CA VAL A 417 -22.34 -6.36 23.30
C VAL A 417 -21.82 -7.36 22.25
N PRO A 418 -22.59 -7.69 21.20
CA PRO A 418 -22.12 -8.44 20.07
C PRO A 418 -21.27 -7.52 19.19
N VAL A 419 -19.99 -7.84 19.05
CA VAL A 419 -19.04 -7.04 18.28
C VAL A 419 -18.85 -7.70 16.92
N GLN A 420 -18.98 -6.93 15.85
CA GLN A 420 -18.80 -7.44 14.50
C GLN A 420 -17.34 -7.33 14.07
N VAL A 421 -16.70 -8.46 13.85
CA VAL A 421 -15.30 -8.51 13.45
C VAL A 421 -15.20 -8.77 11.95
N ASP A 422 -14.83 -7.76 11.18
CA ASP A 422 -14.75 -7.84 9.71
C ASP A 422 -13.31 -7.82 9.15
N ARG A 423 -12.28 -7.72 10.00
CA ARG A 423 -10.86 -7.57 9.58
C ARG A 423 -9.97 -8.72 10.07
N ASP A 424 -8.92 -9.01 9.31
CA ASP A 424 -7.87 -9.98 9.68
C ASP A 424 -7.14 -9.57 10.97
N LYS A 425 -6.75 -10.56 11.79
CA LYS A 425 -6.19 -10.42 13.15
C LYS A 425 -5.05 -9.40 13.24
N VAL A 426 -4.10 -9.44 12.29
CA VAL A 426 -2.95 -8.54 12.25
C VAL A 426 -3.40 -7.09 12.14
N GLN A 427 -4.45 -6.83 11.37
CA GLN A 427 -4.95 -5.47 11.17
C GLN A 427 -5.74 -4.95 12.36
N ARG A 428 -6.46 -5.84 13.07
CA ARG A 428 -7.14 -5.47 14.32
C ARG A 428 -6.14 -5.06 15.39
N ALA A 429 -4.93 -5.63 15.35
CA ALA A 429 -3.86 -5.28 16.27
C ALA A 429 -3.17 -3.94 15.96
N MET A 430 -3.09 -3.52 14.69
CA MET A 430 -2.34 -2.33 14.27
C MET A 430 -2.71 -1.02 15.01
N PRO A 431 -4.01 -0.68 15.24
CA PRO A 431 -4.39 0.54 15.93
C PRO A 431 -3.83 0.65 17.37
N TRP A 432 -3.72 -0.47 18.09
CA TRP A 432 -3.17 -0.45 19.44
C TRP A 432 -1.68 -0.78 19.50
N ALA A 433 -1.12 -1.44 18.47
CA ALA A 433 0.32 -1.49 18.25
C ALA A 433 0.93 -0.09 18.08
N ALA A 434 0.28 0.79 17.32
CA ALA A 434 0.71 2.18 17.19
C ALA A 434 0.70 2.94 18.54
N ARG A 435 -0.29 2.65 19.41
CA ARG A 435 -0.34 3.20 20.77
C ARG A 435 0.77 2.64 21.65
N ALA A 436 1.03 1.33 21.57
CA ALA A 436 2.11 0.69 22.31
C ALA A 436 3.44 1.33 21.93
N GLU A 437 3.73 1.46 20.64
CA GLU A 437 4.94 2.11 20.13
C GLU A 437 5.10 3.54 20.68
N ALA A 438 4.01 4.30 20.78
CA ALA A 438 4.00 5.64 21.37
C ALA A 438 4.17 5.67 22.91
N GLY A 439 4.33 4.50 23.56
CA GLY A 439 4.39 4.35 25.01
C GLY A 439 3.06 4.66 25.71
N LYS A 440 1.94 4.49 25.00
CA LYS A 440 0.59 4.79 25.47
C LYS A 440 -0.22 3.53 25.84
N VAL A 441 0.45 2.39 26.08
CA VAL A 441 -0.22 1.18 26.57
C VAL A 441 0.30 0.83 27.96
N PHE A 442 -0.64 0.77 28.90
CA PHE A 442 -0.39 0.54 30.32
C PHE A 442 -0.99 -0.80 30.73
N LEU A 443 -0.18 -1.67 31.34
CA LEU A 443 -0.58 -2.98 31.84
C LEU A 443 -0.69 -2.89 33.36
N VAL A 444 -1.88 -3.15 33.91
CA VAL A 444 -2.05 -3.27 35.35
C VAL A 444 -1.32 -4.51 35.85
N SER A 445 -0.49 -4.38 36.87
CA SER A 445 0.36 -5.46 37.38
C SER A 445 -0.50 -6.67 37.79
N GLY A 446 -0.02 -7.87 37.46
CA GLY A 446 -0.71 -9.13 37.72
C GLY A 446 0.00 -10.31 37.08
N GLU A 447 -0.36 -11.53 37.50
CA GLU A 447 0.27 -12.78 37.02
C GLU A 447 0.13 -12.98 35.50
N TRP A 448 -0.91 -12.38 34.90
CA TRP A 448 -1.19 -12.44 33.46
C TRP A 448 -0.19 -11.66 32.60
N VAL A 449 0.53 -10.67 33.17
CA VAL A 449 1.38 -9.73 32.40
C VAL A 449 2.54 -10.45 31.70
N GLY A 450 3.20 -11.38 32.39
CA GLY A 450 4.32 -12.14 31.82
C GLY A 450 3.90 -12.94 30.58
N PRO A 451 2.95 -13.88 30.71
CA PRO A 451 2.41 -14.65 29.59
C PRO A 451 1.86 -13.78 28.46
N PHE A 452 1.20 -12.66 28.77
CA PHE A 452 0.72 -11.72 27.77
C PHE A 452 1.86 -11.08 26.98
N LEU A 453 2.91 -10.59 27.67
CA LEU A 453 4.06 -9.98 27.02
C LEU A 453 4.83 -10.97 26.12
N ASP A 454 4.91 -12.23 26.54
CA ASP A 454 5.58 -13.27 25.75
C ASP A 454 4.79 -13.59 24.47
N GLU A 455 3.45 -13.65 24.55
CA GLU A 455 2.58 -13.87 23.38
C GLU A 455 2.55 -12.66 22.44
N VAL A 456 2.30 -11.46 22.96
CA VAL A 456 2.15 -10.23 22.17
C VAL A 456 3.43 -9.85 21.42
N THR A 457 4.61 -10.16 21.98
CA THR A 457 5.90 -9.89 21.31
C THR A 457 6.26 -10.96 20.27
N ALA A 458 5.68 -12.16 20.36
CA ALA A 458 5.79 -13.19 19.34
C ALA A 458 4.78 -12.99 18.18
N PHE A 459 3.73 -12.20 18.39
CA PHE A 459 2.72 -11.90 17.36
C PHE A 459 3.34 -11.24 16.12
N PRO A 460 2.97 -11.69 14.89
CA PRO A 460 1.89 -12.60 14.54
C PRO A 460 2.33 -14.06 14.29
N LEU A 461 3.61 -14.38 14.54
CA LEU A 461 4.18 -15.70 14.25
C LEU A 461 4.23 -16.64 15.47
N GLY A 462 3.84 -16.14 16.65
CA GLY A 462 3.71 -16.96 17.85
C GLY A 462 2.74 -18.13 17.62
N GLU A 463 2.93 -19.22 18.37
CA GLU A 463 2.02 -20.37 18.36
C GLU A 463 0.61 -19.99 18.85
N HIS A 464 0.49 -18.87 19.56
CA HIS A 464 -0.73 -18.33 20.15
C HIS A 464 -0.87 -16.84 19.80
N ASP A 465 -2.10 -16.42 19.55
CA ASP A 465 -2.50 -15.04 19.28
C ASP A 465 -3.83 -14.64 19.94
N ASP A 466 -4.45 -15.57 20.68
CA ASP A 466 -5.79 -15.39 21.25
C ASP A 466 -5.86 -14.20 22.24
N GLN A 467 -4.77 -13.88 22.96
CA GLN A 467 -4.75 -12.72 23.87
C GLN A 467 -4.66 -11.41 23.09
N VAL A 468 -3.92 -11.40 21.97
CA VAL A 468 -3.81 -10.25 21.07
C VAL A 468 -5.16 -10.00 20.40
N ASP A 469 -5.86 -11.05 20.00
CA ASP A 469 -7.20 -10.97 19.42
C ASP A 469 -8.24 -10.48 20.43
N ALA A 470 -8.19 -10.96 21.68
CA ALA A 470 -9.07 -10.47 22.73
C ALA A 470 -8.88 -8.96 23.03
N VAL A 471 -7.64 -8.48 23.10
CA VAL A 471 -7.35 -7.03 23.27
C VAL A 471 -7.81 -6.24 22.05
N SER A 472 -7.58 -6.78 20.84
CA SER A 472 -7.99 -6.11 19.60
C SER A 472 -9.50 -5.97 19.48
N GLY A 473 -10.27 -6.99 19.87
CA GLY A 473 -11.72 -6.94 19.95
C GLY A 473 -12.23 -5.93 21.00
N ALA A 474 -11.57 -5.85 22.16
CA ALA A 474 -11.91 -4.85 23.18
C ALA A 474 -11.67 -3.41 22.69
N VAL A 475 -10.57 -3.16 21.97
CA VAL A 475 -10.27 -1.86 21.36
C VAL A 475 -11.31 -1.48 20.32
N GLN A 476 -11.75 -2.43 19.50
CA GLN A 476 -12.82 -2.21 18.53
C GLN A 476 -14.15 -1.89 19.23
N MET A 477 -14.51 -2.67 20.25
CA MET A 477 -15.70 -2.46 21.06
C MET A 477 -15.74 -1.06 21.67
N LEU A 478 -14.63 -0.57 22.24
CA LEU A 478 -14.52 0.80 22.76
C LEU A 478 -14.78 1.84 21.66
N ALA A 479 -14.25 1.63 20.45
CA ALA A 479 -14.46 2.55 19.34
C ALA A 479 -15.93 2.58 18.88
N GLU A 480 -16.61 1.43 18.83
CA GLU A 480 -18.03 1.32 18.48
C GLU A 480 -18.92 2.02 19.52
N LEU A 481 -18.66 1.80 20.81
CA LEU A 481 -19.39 2.46 21.90
C LEU A 481 -19.16 3.98 21.89
N THR A 482 -17.94 4.44 21.61
CA THR A 482 -17.63 5.88 21.50
C THR A 482 -18.36 6.55 20.33
N ALA A 483 -18.48 5.85 19.19
CA ALA A 483 -19.11 6.39 17.99
C ALA A 483 -20.64 6.58 18.11
N MET A 484 -21.28 5.93 19.10
CA MET A 484 -22.71 6.02 19.35
C MET A 484 -23.14 7.30 20.10
N GLY A 485 -22.19 8.16 20.52
CA GLY A 485 -22.46 9.59 20.79
C GLY A 485 -22.93 9.98 22.19
N GLU A 486 -22.83 9.12 23.19
CA GLU A 486 -23.17 9.48 24.59
C GLU A 486 -21.89 9.87 25.37
N PRO A 487 -21.89 10.99 26.13
CA PRO A 487 -20.86 11.27 27.11
C PRO A 487 -20.71 10.10 28.10
N TRP A 488 -19.47 9.72 28.41
CA TRP A 488 -19.11 8.52 29.20
C TRP A 488 -19.79 8.45 30.58
N ASP A 489 -20.18 9.58 31.15
CA ASP A 489 -20.86 9.74 32.43
C ASP A 489 -22.39 9.59 32.36
N GLN A 490 -22.96 9.47 31.16
CA GLN A 490 -24.41 9.45 30.91
C GLN A 490 -24.88 8.21 30.15
N TYR A 491 -23.99 7.27 29.81
CA TYR A 491 -24.36 6.03 29.11
C TYR A 491 -25.45 5.25 29.87
N GLU A 492 -26.69 5.42 29.44
CA GLU A 492 -27.76 4.48 29.72
C GLU A 492 -27.73 3.39 28.63
N PRO A 493 -27.60 2.11 29.00
CA PRO A 493 -27.61 1.03 28.01
C PRO A 493 -28.87 1.13 27.16
N ASP A 494 -28.72 1.04 25.83
CA ASP A 494 -29.88 1.05 24.94
C ASP A 494 -30.87 -0.04 25.42
N PRO A 495 -32.16 0.31 25.61
CA PRO A 495 -33.13 -0.58 26.22
C PRO A 495 -33.37 -1.85 25.42
N THR A 496 -32.89 -1.96 24.18
CA THR A 496 -32.89 -3.20 23.40
C THR A 496 -31.80 -4.21 23.80
N TRP A 497 -30.83 -3.78 24.61
CA TRP A 497 -29.77 -4.63 25.21
C TRP A 497 -30.11 -5.15 26.60
N ARG A 498 -31.18 -4.62 27.22
CA ARG A 498 -31.81 -5.20 28.40
C ARG A 498 -32.92 -6.11 27.87
N GLY A 499 -32.75 -7.42 28.03
CA GLY A 499 -33.68 -8.44 27.49
C GLY A 499 -35.13 -8.24 27.89
#